data_AF-A0A643BQK0-F1
#
_entry.id   AF-A0A643BQK0-F1
#
_cell.length_a   1.000
_cell.length_b   1.000
_cell.length_c   1.000
_cell.angle_alpha   90.00
_cell.angle_beta   90.00
_cell.angle_gamma   90.00
#
_symmetry.space_group_name_H-M   'P 1'
#
loop_
_entity.id
_entity.type
_entity.pdbx_description
1 polymer ?
#
loop_
_entity_poly.entity_id
_entity_poly.type
_entity_poly.pdbx_seq_one_letter_code
_entity_poly.pdbx_strand_id
1 'polypeptide(L)'
;CCLTGEAGKLDSPALHRTCSPRPPATMEYLIGIQGPDYVLVASDRVAASNIVQMKDDHDKMFKMSEKILLLCVGEAGDTVQFAEYIQKNVQLYKMRNGYELSPTAAANFTRRNLADYLRSR
;
A
#
# COMPACT_ATOMS: atom_id res chain seq x y z
N CYS A 1 6.13 29.45 7.23
CA CYS A 1 7.06 30.60 7.36
C CYS A 1 6.76 31.55 6.21
N CYS A 2 6.38 32.81 6.37
CA CYS A 2 6.63 33.78 7.44
C CYS A 2 5.43 34.72 7.62
N LEU A 3 5.35 35.33 8.80
CA LEU A 3 4.50 36.48 9.12
C LEU A 3 5.14 37.79 8.64
N THR A 4 4.30 38.84 8.58
CA THR A 4 4.55 40.30 8.50
C THR A 4 4.76 40.94 7.11
N GLY A 5 4.07 42.07 6.86
CA GLY A 5 4.34 42.98 5.74
C GLY A 5 3.11 43.74 5.23
N GLU A 6 3.18 45.06 5.26
CA GLU A 6 2.12 46.06 5.07
C GLU A 6 1.46 46.16 3.68
N ALA A 7 0.30 46.83 3.67
CA ALA A 7 -0.48 47.21 2.51
C ALA A 7 0.19 48.31 1.66
N GLY A 8 0.19 48.12 0.34
CA GLY A 8 0.42 49.23 -0.60
C GLY A 8 0.78 48.83 -2.03
N LYS A 9 -0.05 49.35 -2.96
CA LYS A 9 0.20 49.64 -4.39
C LYS A 9 -0.16 48.57 -5.45
N LEU A 10 -0.98 49.05 -6.39
CA LEU A 10 -1.47 48.44 -7.62
C LEU A 10 -0.37 48.36 -8.70
N ASP A 11 -0.62 47.51 -9.72
CA ASP A 11 0.00 47.45 -11.06
C ASP A 11 1.07 46.38 -11.32
N SER A 12 0.61 45.18 -11.73
CA SER A 12 1.23 44.29 -12.74
C SER A 12 0.31 43.06 -12.98
N PRO A 13 -0.04 42.65 -14.22
CA PRO A 13 -0.65 41.36 -14.46
C PRO A 13 0.46 40.31 -14.46
N ALA A 14 1.01 40.02 -13.28
CA ALA A 14 1.80 38.82 -13.08
C ALA A 14 0.84 37.64 -13.31
N LEU A 15 1.11 36.86 -14.36
CA LEU A 15 0.47 35.58 -14.65
C LEU A 15 0.47 34.77 -13.35
N HIS A 16 -0.64 34.85 -12.63
CA HIS A 16 -0.84 34.17 -11.37
C HIS A 16 -0.92 32.70 -11.76
N ARG A 17 0.22 31.99 -11.67
CA ARG A 17 0.24 30.53 -11.60
C ARG A 17 -0.49 30.20 -10.32
N THR A 18 -1.82 30.21 -10.35
CA THR A 18 -2.64 29.54 -9.37
C THR A 18 -2.17 28.10 -9.43
N CYS A 19 -1.33 27.72 -8.46
CA CYS A 19 -1.20 26.33 -8.10
C CYS A 19 -2.64 25.91 -7.82
N SER A 20 -3.28 25.27 -8.81
CA SER A 20 -4.57 24.66 -8.57
C SER A 20 -4.39 23.77 -7.35
N PRO A 21 -5.33 23.79 -6.38
CA PRO A 21 -5.29 22.82 -5.31
C PRO A 21 -5.25 21.46 -6.01
N ARG A 22 -4.11 20.78 -5.90
CA ARG A 22 -3.99 19.42 -6.41
C ARG A 22 -5.12 18.67 -5.72
N PRO A 23 -6.05 18.06 -6.46
CA PRO A 23 -7.11 17.29 -5.85
C PRO A 23 -6.44 16.29 -4.89
N PRO A 24 -7.02 16.05 -3.70
CA PRO A 24 -6.42 15.12 -2.76
C PRO A 24 -6.21 13.82 -3.53
N ALA A 25 -4.94 13.43 -3.69
CA ALA A 25 -4.63 12.06 -4.09
C ALA A 25 -5.34 11.21 -3.05
N THR A 26 -6.37 10.51 -3.51
CA THR A 26 -7.20 9.66 -2.68
C THR A 26 -6.26 8.68 -1.98
N MET A 27 -6.08 8.87 -0.68
CA MET A 27 -5.05 8.16 0.07
C MET A 27 -5.56 6.78 0.45
N GLU A 28 -4.76 5.77 0.13
CA GLU A 28 -4.91 4.41 0.65
C GLU A 28 -4.07 4.23 1.92
N TYR A 29 -4.60 3.54 2.92
CA TYR A 29 -3.97 3.42 4.23
C TYR A 29 -3.97 1.98 4.74
N LEU A 30 -2.78 1.53 5.16
CA LEU A 30 -2.60 0.28 5.89
C LEU A 30 -1.96 0.61 7.24
N ILE A 31 -2.51 0.09 8.32
CA ILE A 31 -1.93 0.21 9.65
C ILE A 31 -1.86 -1.15 10.33
N GLY A 32 -0.67 -1.48 10.84
CA GLY A 32 -0.42 -2.66 11.65
C GLY A 32 0.14 -2.26 13.00
N ILE A 33 -0.46 -2.74 14.09
CA ILE A 33 0.01 -2.52 15.46
C ILE A 33 0.43 -3.88 16.02
N GLN A 34 1.68 -3.96 16.46
CA GLN A 34 2.21 -5.13 17.15
C GLN A 34 2.01 -4.97 18.67
N GLY A 35 1.28 -5.90 19.27
CA GLY A 35 1.25 -6.11 20.72
C GLY A 35 2.27 -7.17 21.15
N PRO A 36 2.33 -7.50 22.45
CA PRO A 36 3.25 -8.52 22.97
C PRO A 36 3.02 -9.91 22.36
N ASP A 37 1.75 -10.32 22.23
CA ASP A 37 1.36 -11.67 21.80
C ASP A 37 0.52 -11.71 20.50
N TYR A 38 0.20 -10.55 19.93
CA TYR A 38 -0.69 -10.44 18.79
C TYR A 38 -0.32 -9.29 17.86
N VAL A 39 -0.84 -9.33 16.64
CA VAL A 39 -0.73 -8.24 15.67
C VAL A 39 -2.12 -7.89 15.19
N LEU A 40 -2.50 -6.62 15.34
CA LEU A 40 -3.73 -6.09 14.79
C LEU A 40 -3.41 -5.38 13.48
N VAL A 41 -4.23 -5.61 12.46
CA VAL A 41 -4.06 -4.94 11.17
C VAL A 41 -5.39 -4.38 10.70
N ALA A 42 -5.38 -3.16 10.21
CA ALA A 42 -6.51 -2.51 9.57
C ALA A 42 -6.09 -1.91 8.23
N SER A 43 -6.99 -1.98 7.26
CA SER A 43 -6.87 -1.29 5.97
C SER A 43 -8.12 -0.46 5.72
N ASP A 44 -7.96 0.63 4.98
CA ASP A 44 -9.10 1.30 4.36
C ASP A 44 -9.75 0.39 3.29
N ARG A 45 -11.02 0.67 2.95
CA ARG A 45 -11.76 -0.07 1.92
C ARG A 45 -11.79 0.63 0.56
N VAL A 46 -11.23 1.84 0.50
CA VAL A 46 -11.27 2.67 -0.70
C VAL A 46 -10.17 2.22 -1.66
N ALA A 47 -10.55 1.75 -2.84
CA ALA A 47 -9.63 1.56 -3.96
C ALA A 47 -9.74 2.79 -4.86
N ALA A 48 -8.66 3.57 -4.93
CA ALA A 48 -8.67 4.79 -5.72
C ALA A 48 -7.41 4.90 -6.57
N SER A 49 -7.58 5.41 -7.79
CA SER A 49 -6.49 5.68 -8.70
C SER A 49 -6.60 7.13 -9.18
N ASN A 50 -5.55 7.91 -8.92
CA ASN A 50 -5.52 9.35 -9.19
C ASN A 50 -6.61 10.12 -8.42
N ILE A 51 -7.53 10.82 -9.09
CA ILE A 51 -8.66 11.53 -8.46
C ILE A 51 -9.94 10.66 -8.43
N VAL A 52 -9.92 9.51 -9.10
CA VAL A 52 -11.12 8.67 -9.28
C VAL A 52 -11.12 7.57 -8.23
N GLN A 53 -12.17 7.56 -7.41
CA GLN A 53 -12.50 6.47 -6.51
C GLN A 53 -13.17 5.36 -7.31
N MET A 54 -12.53 4.19 -7.41
CA MET A 54 -13.04 3.08 -8.21
C MET A 54 -14.05 2.25 -7.44
N LYS A 55 -13.77 1.97 -6.15
CA LYS A 55 -14.62 1.14 -5.31
C LYS A 55 -14.43 1.50 -3.84
N ASP A 56 -15.52 1.39 -3.08
CA ASP A 56 -15.56 1.74 -1.65
C ASP A 56 -15.49 0.51 -0.74
N ASP A 57 -15.68 -0.67 -1.32
CA ASP A 57 -15.67 -1.98 -0.66
C ASP A 57 -14.60 -2.90 -1.27
N HIS A 58 -13.34 -2.46 -1.19
CA HIS A 58 -12.19 -3.27 -1.58
C HIS A 58 -11.53 -3.90 -0.36
N ASP A 59 -11.36 -5.23 -0.39
CA ASP A 59 -10.58 -5.93 0.62
C ASP A 59 -9.11 -5.98 0.20
N LYS A 60 -8.24 -5.40 1.03
CA LYS A 60 -6.78 -5.33 0.80
C LYS A 60 -6.03 -6.41 1.58
N MET A 61 -6.77 -7.24 2.32
CA MET A 61 -6.24 -8.29 3.19
C MET A 61 -6.21 -9.63 2.45
N PHE A 62 -5.04 -10.24 2.38
CA PHE A 62 -4.83 -11.54 1.76
C PHE A 62 -4.39 -12.55 2.81
N LYS A 63 -5.23 -13.55 3.06
CA LYS A 63 -4.93 -14.64 4.00
C LYS A 63 -4.01 -15.65 3.33
N MET A 64 -2.80 -15.85 3.84
CA MET A 64 -1.79 -16.74 3.24
C MET A 64 -1.81 -18.13 3.87
N SER A 65 -2.01 -18.18 5.19
CA SER A 65 -2.06 -19.37 6.04
C SER A 65 -2.93 -19.04 7.27
N GLU A 66 -3.04 -19.95 8.23
CA GLU A 66 -3.82 -19.73 9.46
C GLU A 66 -3.25 -18.61 10.32
N LYS A 67 -1.92 -18.41 10.29
CA LYS A 67 -1.20 -17.46 11.16
C LYS A 67 -0.52 -16.30 10.42
N ILE A 68 -0.73 -16.19 9.10
CA ILE A 68 -0.05 -15.18 8.26
C ILE A 68 -1.08 -14.46 7.40
N LEU A 69 -1.08 -13.13 7.51
CA LEU A 69 -1.88 -12.22 6.72
C LEU A 69 -0.96 -11.22 6.01
N LEU A 70 -1.21 -11.01 4.71
CA LEU A 70 -0.49 -10.07 3.87
C LEU A 70 -1.44 -8.93 3.50
N LEU A 71 -0.95 -7.70 3.51
CA LEU A 71 -1.68 -6.55 2.98
C LEU A 71 -0.88 -5.95 1.85
N CYS A 72 -1.56 -5.69 0.75
CA CYS A 72 -0.95 -5.10 -0.43
C CYS A 72 -1.76 -3.88 -0.87
N VAL A 73 -1.04 -2.83 -1.21
CA VAL A 73 -1.56 -1.57 -1.75
C VAL A 73 -0.72 -1.22 -2.97
N GLY A 74 -1.36 -0.60 -3.96
CA GLY A 74 -0.78 -0.33 -5.26
C GLY A 74 -1.83 -0.49 -6.36
N GLU A 75 -1.36 -0.60 -7.61
CA GLU A 75 -2.26 -0.81 -8.73
C GLU A 75 -3.04 -2.13 -8.59
N ALA A 76 -4.34 -2.11 -8.90
CA ALA A 76 -5.24 -3.24 -8.69
C ALA A 76 -4.78 -4.52 -9.43
N GLY A 77 -4.12 -4.37 -10.58
CA GLY A 77 -3.59 -5.51 -11.34
C GLY A 77 -2.35 -6.15 -10.73
N ASP A 78 -1.43 -5.33 -10.23
CA ASP A 78 -0.15 -5.81 -9.68
C ASP A 78 -0.32 -6.42 -8.30
N THR A 79 -1.14 -5.78 -7.47
CA THR A 79 -1.39 -6.21 -6.09
C THR A 79 -2.04 -7.58 -6.01
N VAL A 80 -3.07 -7.83 -6.84
CA VAL A 80 -3.76 -9.14 -6.89
C VAL A 80 -2.82 -10.23 -7.38
N GLN A 81 -2.12 -10.00 -8.49
CA GLN A 81 -1.17 -10.98 -9.04
C GLN A 81 -0.06 -11.33 -8.06
N PHE A 82 0.52 -10.31 -7.41
CA PHE A 82 1.57 -10.52 -6.43
C PHE A 82 1.07 -11.28 -5.19
N ALA A 83 -0.07 -10.87 -4.64
CA ALA A 83 -0.64 -11.51 -3.47
C ALA A 83 -1.00 -12.99 -3.73
N GLU A 84 -1.63 -13.28 -4.87
CA GLU A 84 -1.96 -14.64 -5.27
C GLU A 84 -0.71 -15.50 -5.48
N TYR A 85 0.31 -14.95 -6.15
CA TYR A 85 1.58 -15.65 -6.36
C TYR A 85 2.22 -16.07 -5.03
N ILE A 86 2.30 -15.16 -4.06
CA ILE A 86 2.86 -15.49 -2.74
C ILE A 86 1.96 -16.50 -2.02
N GLN A 87 0.63 -16.38 -2.12
CA GLN A 87 -0.32 -17.27 -1.43
C GLN A 87 -0.15 -18.71 -1.90
N LYS A 88 -0.09 -18.93 -3.22
CA LYS A 88 0.10 -20.26 -3.79
C LYS A 88 1.44 -20.87 -3.40
N ASN A 89 2.51 -20.09 -3.36
CA ASN A 89 3.82 -20.59 -2.94
C ASN A 89 3.87 -20.97 -1.46
N VAL A 90 3.25 -20.19 -0.58
CA VAL A 90 3.15 -20.52 0.86
C VAL A 90 2.31 -21.79 1.06
N GLN A 91 1.20 -21.92 0.33
CA GLN A 91 0.37 -23.12 0.38
C GLN A 91 1.09 -24.36 -0.16
N LEU A 92 1.85 -24.22 -1.24
CA LEU A 92 2.67 -25.29 -1.80
C LEU A 92 3.75 -25.75 -0.81
N TYR A 93 4.39 -24.80 -0.11
CA TYR A 93 5.36 -25.11 0.93
C TYR A 93 4.75 -25.94 2.07
N LYS A 94 3.53 -25.59 2.50
CA LYS A 94 2.77 -26.36 3.51
C LYS A 94 2.54 -27.81 3.05
N MET A 95 2.19 -28.02 1.78
CA MET A 95 1.95 -29.36 1.22
C MET A 95 3.24 -30.19 1.08
N ARG A 96 4.35 -29.57 0.68
CA ARG A 96 5.63 -30.27 0.46
C ARG A 96 6.32 -30.66 1.77
N ASN A 97 6.28 -29.78 2.76
CA ASN A 97 7.05 -29.93 3.98
C ASN A 97 6.22 -30.44 5.15
N GLY A 98 4.89 -30.39 5.06
CA GLY A 98 3.96 -30.83 6.11
C GLY A 98 3.81 -29.86 7.29
N TYR A 99 4.47 -28.71 7.27
CA TYR A 99 4.36 -27.66 8.29
C TYR A 99 4.17 -26.27 7.68
N GLU A 100 3.60 -25.36 8.46
CA GLU A 100 3.36 -23.98 8.02
C GLU A 100 4.64 -23.15 8.05
N LEU A 101 4.76 -22.23 7.10
CA LEU A 101 5.88 -21.30 7.04
C LEU A 101 5.81 -20.32 8.22
N SER A 102 6.96 -19.93 8.79
CA SER A 102 7.00 -18.88 9.81
C SER A 102 6.76 -17.50 9.19
N PRO A 103 6.17 -16.53 9.91
CA PRO A 103 5.94 -15.18 9.40
C PRO A 103 7.24 -14.45 9.01
N THR A 104 8.34 -14.73 9.71
CA THR A 104 9.67 -14.21 9.36
C THR A 104 10.18 -14.78 8.04
N ALA A 105 10.03 -16.09 7.82
CA ALA A 105 10.40 -16.72 6.56
C ALA A 105 9.51 -16.25 5.40
N ALA A 106 8.20 -16.10 5.63
CA ALA A 106 7.27 -15.54 4.66
C ALA A 106 7.65 -14.10 4.28
N ALA A 107 7.98 -13.26 5.25
CA ALA A 107 8.40 -11.87 5.00
C ALA A 107 9.75 -11.80 4.26
N ASN A 108 10.68 -12.73 4.51
CA ASN A 108 11.93 -12.82 3.75
C ASN A 108 11.69 -13.29 2.31
N PHE A 109 10.77 -14.23 2.12
CA PHE A 109 10.35 -14.68 0.80
C PHE A 109 9.71 -13.55 0.00
N THR A 110 8.77 -12.78 0.56
CA THR A 110 8.14 -11.66 -0.15
C THR A 110 9.13 -10.57 -0.54
N ARG A 111 10.03 -10.18 0.38
CA ARG A 111 11.07 -9.18 0.09
C ARG A 111 12.04 -9.63 -0.99
N ARG A 112 12.40 -10.92 -1.03
CA ARG A 112 13.28 -11.47 -2.06
C ARG A 112 12.63 -11.41 -3.43
N ASN A 113 11.38 -11.87 -3.56
CA ASN A 113 10.65 -11.79 -4.83
C ASN A 113 10.54 -10.34 -5.33
N LEU A 114 10.17 -9.40 -4.45
CA LEU A 114 10.11 -7.98 -4.80
C LEU A 114 11.47 -7.46 -5.29
N ALA A 115 12.55 -7.82 -4.59
CA ALA A 115 13.89 -7.37 -4.96
C ALA A 115 14.38 -7.98 -6.27
N ASP A 116 13.99 -9.22 -6.58
CA ASP A 116 14.33 -9.88 -7.85
C ASP A 116 13.58 -9.24 -9.03
N TYR A 117 12.30 -8.89 -8.86
CA TYR A 117 11.54 -8.13 -9.86
C TYR A 117 12.13 -6.74 -10.14
N LEU A 118 12.72 -6.08 -9.13
CA LEU A 118 13.39 -4.79 -9.32
C LEU A 118 14.76 -4.91 -10.00
N ARG A 119 15.45 -6.05 -9.84
CA ARG A 119 16.79 -6.29 -10.39
C ARG A 119 16.77 -6.85 -11.81
N SER A 120 15.68 -7.52 -12.21
CA SER A 120 15.52 -7.98 -13.59
C SER A 120 15.17 -6.79 -14.50
N ARG A 121 16.19 -6.04 -14.90
CA ARG A 121 16.12 -4.99 -15.94
C ARG A 121 17.42 -4.95 -16.73
#